data_AF-A0A974U510-F1
#
_entry.id   AF-A0A974U510-F1
#
_cell.length_a   1.000
_cell.length_b   1.000
_cell.length_c   1.000
_cell.angle_alpha   90.00
_cell.angle_beta   90.00
_cell.angle_gamma   90.00
#
_symmetry.space_group_name_H-M   'P 1'
#
loop_
_entity.id
_entity.type
_entity.pdbx_description
1 polymer ?
#
loop_
_entity_poly.entity_id
_entity_poly.type
_entity_poly.pdbx_seq_one_letter_code
_entity_poly.pdbx_strand_id
1 'polypeptide(L)'
;MPKRNISIFFTVLFMAIITMPSIIIALDDTIDISVFYSLSEEEENNNFELVFSETNNEFIPLSDLFKNNELGYFFKDYLNPHFNIISPPPDFI
;
A
#
# COMPACT_ATOMS: atom_id res chain seq x y z
N MET A 1 3.90 -17.18 21.27
CA MET A 1 4.49 -18.01 20.19
C MET A 1 3.68 -18.16 18.89
N PRO A 2 2.35 -17.92 18.78
CA PRO A 2 1.63 -18.16 17.51
C PRO A 2 2.01 -17.18 16.40
N LYS A 3 2.35 -15.93 16.74
CA LYS A 3 2.77 -14.89 15.79
C LYS A 3 4.01 -15.27 14.97
N ARG A 4 4.97 -16.00 15.56
CA ARG A 4 6.17 -16.47 14.85
C ARG A 4 5.81 -17.57 13.83
N ASN A 5 4.98 -18.52 14.23
CA ASN A 5 4.57 -19.61 13.36
C ASN A 5 3.71 -19.11 12.20
N ILE A 6 2.81 -18.14 12.45
CA ILE A 6 2.03 -17.49 11.39
C ILE A 6 2.93 -16.75 10.40
N SER A 7 3.95 -16.04 10.91
CA SER A 7 4.90 -15.32 10.06
C SER A 7 5.69 -16.28 9.18
N ILE A 8 6.23 -17.37 9.75
CA ILE A 8 6.98 -18.37 8.98
C ILE A 8 6.09 -19.00 7.91
N PHE A 9 4.85 -19.33 8.25
CA PHE A 9 3.89 -19.89 7.29
C PHE A 9 3.69 -18.96 6.09
N PHE A 10 3.40 -17.68 6.33
CA PHE A 10 3.21 -16.72 5.25
C PHE A 10 4.49 -16.48 4.44
N THR A 11 5.66 -16.43 5.10
CA THR A 11 6.94 -16.29 4.38
C THR A 11 7.21 -17.46 3.45
N VAL A 12 6.99 -18.71 3.90
CA VAL A 12 7.16 -19.90 3.05
C VAL A 12 6.13 -19.92 1.93
N LEU A 13 4.88 -19.59 2.22
CA LEU A 13 3.80 -19.52 1.23
C LEU A 13 4.12 -18.52 0.12
N PHE A 14 4.54 -17.31 0.47
CA PHE A 14 4.88 -16.29 -0.53
C PHE A 14 6.13 -16.67 -1.33
N MET A 15 7.15 -17.25 -0.68
CA MET A 15 8.33 -17.74 -1.39
C MET A 15 7.95 -18.81 -2.43
N ALA A 16 7.07 -19.75 -2.07
CA ALA A 16 6.62 -20.79 -2.98
C ALA A 16 5.87 -20.22 -4.19
N ILE A 17 4.97 -19.26 -3.99
CA ILE A 17 4.21 -18.62 -5.08
C ILE A 17 5.14 -17.86 -6.03
N ILE A 18 6.07 -17.05 -5.49
CA ILE A 18 6.98 -16.23 -6.32
C ILE A 18 7.94 -17.11 -7.12
N THR A 19 8.41 -18.23 -6.55
CA THR A 19 9.37 -19.12 -7.22
C THR A 19 8.72 -20.16 -8.13
N MET A 20 7.41 -20.33 -8.08
CA MET A 20 6.67 -21.36 -8.83
C MET A 20 6.93 -21.32 -10.34
N PRO A 21 6.84 -20.18 -11.07
CA PRO A 21 7.11 -20.16 -12.51
C PRO A 21 8.54 -20.58 -12.85
N SER A 22 9.51 -20.18 -12.03
CA SER A 22 10.92 -20.55 -12.20
C SER A 22 11.17 -22.05 -12.01
N ILE A 23 10.49 -22.67 -11.04
CA ILE A 23 10.60 -24.12 -10.79
C ILE A 23 9.99 -24.92 -11.96
N ILE A 24 8.85 -24.46 -12.50
CA ILE A 24 8.18 -25.11 -13.64
C ILE A 24 9.10 -25.10 -14.87
N ILE A 25 9.67 -23.94 -15.22
CA ILE A 25 10.60 -23.80 -16.35
C ILE A 25 11.85 -24.68 -16.16
N ALA A 26 12.33 -24.84 -14.92
CA ALA A 26 13.50 -25.67 -14.64
C ALA A 26 13.23 -27.18 -14.78
N LEU A 27 11.97 -27.61 -14.65
CA LEU A 27 11.58 -29.02 -14.77
C LEU A 27 11.20 -29.38 -16.20
N ASP A 28 10.47 -28.50 -16.89
CA ASP A 28 9.98 -28.74 -18.24
C ASP A 28 9.78 -27.40 -18.97
N ASP A 29 10.50 -27.21 -20.07
CA ASP A 29 10.47 -26.02 -20.92
C ASP A 29 9.34 -26.02 -21.94
N THR A 30 8.57 -27.11 -22.03
CA THR A 30 7.42 -27.24 -22.94
C THR A 30 6.13 -26.69 -22.33
N ILE A 31 6.09 -26.50 -21.01
CA ILE A 31 4.91 -26.00 -20.30
C ILE A 31 4.76 -24.50 -20.53
N ASP A 32 3.58 -24.09 -21.02
CA ASP A 32 3.25 -22.69 -21.20
C ASP A 32 3.03 -22.00 -19.84
N ILE A 33 3.90 -21.03 -19.54
CA ILE A 33 3.89 -20.23 -18.32
C ILE A 33 3.43 -18.78 -18.57
N SER A 34 3.02 -18.46 -19.80
CA SER A 34 2.51 -17.12 -20.17
C SER A 34 1.32 -16.68 -19.33
N VAL A 35 0.48 -17.63 -18.89
CA VAL A 35 -0.67 -17.39 -18.02
C VAL A 35 -0.27 -16.75 -16.67
N PHE A 36 0.88 -17.12 -16.10
CA PHE A 36 1.35 -16.52 -14.85
C PHE A 36 1.78 -15.06 -15.04
N TYR A 37 2.28 -14.71 -16.22
CA TYR A 37 2.66 -13.34 -16.56
C TYR A 37 1.46 -12.50 -16.98
N SER A 38 0.53 -13.05 -17.75
CA SER A 38 -0.67 -12.34 -18.19
C SER A 38 -1.59 -11.97 -17.03
N LEU A 39 -1.63 -12.78 -15.96
CA LEU A 39 -2.41 -12.49 -14.76
C LEU A 39 -1.95 -11.20 -14.06
N SER A 40 -0.68 -10.82 -14.22
CA SER A 40 -0.14 -9.57 -13.66
C SER A 40 -0.42 -8.36 -14.55
N GLU A 41 -0.71 -8.58 -15.84
CA GLU A 41 -0.91 -7.52 -16.85
C GLU A 41 -2.39 -7.06 -16.94
N GLU A 42 -3.33 -7.85 -16.40
CA GLU A 42 -4.77 -7.57 -16.48
C GLU A 42 -5.25 -6.36 -15.63
N GLU A 43 -4.39 -5.79 -14.79
CA GLU A 43 -4.66 -4.53 -14.07
C GLU A 43 -4.48 -3.27 -14.95
N GLU A 44 -3.77 -3.34 -16.07
CA GLU A 44 -3.46 -2.14 -16.88
C GLU A 44 -4.60 -1.74 -17.83
N ASN A 45 -5.46 -2.69 -18.24
CA ASN A 45 -6.53 -2.44 -19.23
C ASN A 45 -7.95 -2.36 -18.65
N ASN A 46 -8.13 -2.74 -17.39
CA ASN A 46 -9.42 -2.64 -16.73
C ASN A 46 -9.42 -1.39 -15.85
N ASN A 47 -9.90 -0.28 -16.41
CA ASN A 47 -10.62 0.68 -15.61
C ASN A 47 -11.75 -0.10 -14.93
N PHE A 48 -11.49 -0.64 -13.74
CA PHE A 48 -12.54 -1.07 -12.83
C PHE A 48 -13.30 0.20 -12.46
N GLU A 49 -14.18 0.67 -13.35
CA GLU A 49 -15.37 1.38 -12.94
C GLU A 49 -16.06 0.42 -11.98
N LEU A 50 -15.80 0.62 -10.69
CA LEU A 50 -16.66 0.15 -9.62
C LEU A 50 -18.03 0.77 -9.91
N VAL A 51 -18.81 0.11 -10.74
CA VAL A 51 -20.23 0.37 -10.85
C VAL A 51 -20.79 -0.08 -9.52
N PHE A 52 -20.80 0.83 -8.55
CA PHE A 52 -21.60 0.71 -7.36
C PHE A 52 -23.04 0.56 -7.87
N SER A 53 -23.53 -0.67 -7.90
CA SER A 53 -24.97 -0.88 -7.86
C SER A 53 -25.43 -0.14 -6.61
N GLU A 54 -26.36 0.80 -6.75
CA GLU A 54 -27.07 1.41 -5.63
C GLU A 54 -27.82 0.28 -4.88
N THR A 55 -27.08 -0.52 -4.13
CA THR A 55 -27.64 -1.31 -3.06
C THR A 55 -28.06 -0.29 -2.03
N ASN A 56 -29.36 -0.21 -1.78
CA ASN A 56 -30.03 0.60 -0.76
C ASN A 56 -29.58 0.20 0.66
N ASN A 57 -28.28 0.24 0.91
CA ASN A 57 -27.69 0.00 2.20
C ASN A 57 -27.56 1.38 2.83
N GLU A 58 -28.46 1.62 3.77
CA GLU A 58 -28.53 2.75 4.69
C GLU A 58 -27.19 3.49 4.79
N PHE A 59 -27.11 4.59 4.05
CA PHE A 59 -25.96 5.49 4.04
C PHE A 59 -25.75 5.93 5.49
N ILE A 60 -24.71 5.43 6.15
CA ILE A 60 -24.28 5.97 7.44
C ILE A 60 -23.91 7.42 7.13
N PRO A 61 -24.63 8.43 7.66
CA PRO A 61 -24.36 9.81 7.31
C PRO A 61 -22.93 10.12 7.76
N LEU A 62 -22.18 10.75 6.87
CA LEU A 62 -20.75 11.07 7.02
C LEU A 62 -20.49 11.87 8.34
N SER A 63 -21.52 12.49 8.90
CA SER A 63 -21.53 13.10 10.23
C SER A 63 -21.19 12.13 11.38
N ASP A 64 -21.56 10.85 11.30
CA ASP A 64 -21.27 9.86 12.35
C ASP A 64 -19.80 9.42 12.34
N LEU A 65 -19.13 9.50 11.19
CA LEU A 65 -17.68 9.31 11.06
C LEU A 65 -16.88 10.49 11.62
N PHE A 66 -17.46 11.70 11.60
CA PHE A 66 -16.90 12.90 12.21
C PHE A 66 -17.35 13.09 13.66
N LYS A 67 -17.68 12.02 14.39
CA LYS A 67 -17.86 12.11 15.84
C LYS A 67 -16.55 12.61 16.44
N ASN A 68 -16.56 13.90 16.77
CA ASN A 68 -15.42 14.74 17.12
C ASN A 68 -14.44 14.02 18.05
N ASN A 69 -13.41 13.39 17.48
CA ASN A 69 -12.17 13.25 18.21
C ASN A 69 -11.64 14.67 18.32
N GLU A 70 -11.74 15.26 19.51
CA GLU A 70 -11.08 16.51 19.85
C GLU A 70 -9.56 16.30 19.83
N LEU A 71 -9.00 16.07 18.64
CA LEU A 71 -7.60 16.33 18.36
C LEU A 71 -7.47 17.85 18.24
N GLY A 72 -7.64 18.51 19.39
CA GLY A 72 -7.47 19.94 19.50
C GLY A 72 -6.10 20.30 18.99
N TYR A 73 -6.05 21.16 17.98
CA TYR A 73 -4.82 21.81 17.58
C TYR A 73 -4.34 22.65 18.76
N PHE A 74 -3.19 22.29 19.33
CA PHE A 74 -2.49 23.14 20.29
C PHE A 74 -1.44 23.94 19.52
N PHE A 75 -1.61 25.26 19.46
CA PHE A 75 -0.52 26.15 19.07
C PHE A 75 0.56 26.00 20.14
N LYS A 76 1.71 25.44 19.77
CA LYS A 76 2.87 25.42 20.66
C LYS A 76 3.39 26.84 20.73
N ASP A 77 3.46 27.40 21.93
CA ASP A 77 4.12 28.67 22.21
C ASP A 77 5.63 28.52 21.98
N TYR A 78 6.04 28.55 20.71
CA TYR A 78 7.44 28.61 20.36
C TYR A 78 7.96 30.02 20.66
N LEU A 79 9.05 30.09 21.39
CA LEU A 79 9.82 31.32 21.52
C LEU A 79 10.21 31.81 20.12
N ASN A 80 10.17 33.13 19.94
CA ASN A 80 10.49 33.77 18.67
C ASN A 80 11.84 33.24 18.15
N PRO A 81 11.90 32.55 17.01
CA PRO A 81 13.14 31.99 16.51
C PRO A 81 14.14 33.13 16.37
N HIS A 82 15.39 32.92 16.80
CA HIS A 82 16.43 33.92 16.62
C HIS A 82 16.64 34.13 15.11
N PHE A 83 15.99 35.16 14.57
CA PHE A 83 16.01 35.55 13.15
C PHE A 83 17.42 35.82 12.60
N ASN A 84 18.45 35.84 13.45
CA ASN A 84 19.82 36.15 13.09
C ASN A 84 20.69 34.92 12.71
N ILE A 85 20.11 33.72 12.57
CA ILE A 85 20.82 32.54 12.05
C ILE A 85 20.34 32.23 10.63
N ILE A 86 20.35 33.23 9.76
CA ILE A 86 20.17 33.02 8.33
C ILE A 86 21.58 32.90 7.74
N SER A 87 22.05 31.67 7.58
CA SER A 87 23.28 31.44 6.81
C SER A 87 23.01 31.83 5.36
N PRO A 88 23.88 32.64 4.72
CA PRO A 88 23.73 32.91 3.29
C PRO A 88 23.79 31.58 2.50
N PRO A 89 23.06 31.47 1.39
CA PRO A 89 23.17 30.32 0.51
C PRO A 89 24.63 30.17 0.03
N PRO A 90 25.13 28.92 -0.15
CA PRO A 90 26.48 28.68 -0.65
C PRO A 90 26.66 29.29 -2.05
N ASP A 91 27.85 29.81 -2.33
CA ASP A 91 28.21 30.24 -3.69
C ASP A 91 28.16 29.02 -4.63
N PHE A 92 27.46 29.17 -5.76
CA PHE A 92 27.46 28.16 -6.81
C PHE A 92 28.83 28.19 -7.50
N ILE A 93 29.57 27.09 -7.39
CA ILE A 93 30.79 26.80 -8.18
C ILE A 93 30.39 26.35 -9.58
#